data_AF-K0K8V3-F1
#
_entry.id   AF-K0K8V3-F1
#
_cell.length_a   1.000
_cell.length_b   1.000
_cell.length_c   1.000
_cell.angle_alpha   90.00
_cell.angle_beta   90.00
_cell.angle_gamma   90.00
#
_symmetry.space_group_name_H-M   'P 1'
#
loop_
_entity.id
_entity.type
_entity.pdbx_description
1 polymer ?
#
loop_
_entity_poly.entity_id
_entity_poly.type
_entity_poly.pdbx_seq_one_letter_code
_entity_poly.pdbx_strand_id
1 'polypeptide(L)'
;MSVDWCGGWQAGAVNPVVAQVLTIVGVLLGSVATFVFTSAAERTRWRRAQAARWDDKRLLAYSEYGEAVKQMVRLCRRIAETKGLLSTGRDVDLDSSLDALAEAETVRAARWETVLLLGEPATIAAARAWSEQVWGLEQILRDSHPEASSFLDAYRRAMRLRNEFYDRARLDLGISSGPLPALTWKSLQPMPPAGKPQLPEAEGGQGDRPTG
;
A
#
# COMPACT_ATOMS: atom_id res chain seq x y z
N MET A 1 -7.09 73.06 -62.11
CA MET A 1 -7.87 72.50 -60.98
C MET A 1 -7.10 71.30 -60.46
N SER A 2 -6.33 71.47 -59.38
CA SER A 2 -5.71 70.38 -58.63
C SER A 2 -6.21 70.54 -57.20
N VAL A 3 -6.95 69.56 -56.71
CA VAL A 3 -7.54 69.56 -55.37
C VAL A 3 -6.55 68.83 -54.47
N ASP A 4 -5.79 69.59 -53.67
CA ASP A 4 -4.87 69.03 -52.67
C ASP A 4 -5.67 68.40 -51.52
N TRP A 5 -5.77 67.08 -51.58
CA TRP A 5 -6.16 66.23 -50.46
C TRP A 5 -4.98 66.11 -49.49
N CYS A 6 -4.85 67.05 -48.56
CA CYS A 6 -4.01 66.87 -47.37
C CYS A 6 -4.85 67.15 -46.12
N GLY A 7 -5.73 66.19 -45.80
CA GLY A 7 -6.31 66.05 -44.48
C GLY A 7 -5.20 65.66 -43.50
N GLY A 8 -4.50 66.66 -42.97
CA GLY A 8 -3.54 66.49 -41.90
C GLY A 8 -4.27 66.00 -40.65
N TRP A 9 -4.12 64.71 -40.35
CA TRP A 9 -4.35 64.20 -39.01
C TRP A 9 -3.35 64.87 -38.07
N GLN A 10 -3.73 66.00 -37.47
CA GLN A 10 -3.05 66.55 -36.31
C GLN A 10 -3.31 65.63 -35.12
N ALA A 11 -2.57 64.51 -35.07
CA ALA A 11 -2.39 63.79 -33.82
C ALA A 11 -1.73 64.77 -32.84
N GLY A 12 -2.46 65.17 -31.80
CA GLY A 12 -1.94 66.06 -30.76
C GLY A 12 -0.61 65.52 -30.26
N ALA A 13 0.44 66.33 -30.37
CA ALA A 13 1.78 65.96 -29.92
C ALA A 13 1.72 65.72 -28.40
N VAL A 14 1.71 64.46 -28.00
CA VAL A 14 1.83 64.07 -26.60
C VAL A 14 3.19 64.56 -26.09
N ASN A 15 3.20 65.24 -24.94
CA ASN A 15 4.43 65.74 -24.34
C ASN A 15 5.41 64.57 -24.11
N PRO A 16 6.67 64.64 -24.58
CA PRO A 16 7.64 63.55 -24.47
C PRO A 16 7.84 63.06 -23.03
N VAL A 17 7.74 63.97 -22.04
CA VAL A 17 7.81 63.61 -20.61
C VAL A 17 6.62 62.74 -20.20
N VAL A 18 5.41 63.06 -20.69
CA VAL A 18 4.20 62.27 -20.41
C VAL A 18 4.31 60.88 -21.05
N ALA A 19 4.79 60.79 -22.30
CA ALA A 19 5.01 59.51 -22.97
C ALA A 19 6.07 58.65 -22.24
N GLN A 20 7.15 59.26 -21.75
CA GLN A 20 8.19 58.56 -20.99
C GLN A 20 7.69 58.04 -19.65
N VAL A 21 6.94 58.86 -18.89
CA VAL A 21 6.34 58.45 -17.62
C VAL A 21 5.38 57.28 -17.83
N LEU A 22 4.50 57.35 -18.83
CA LEU A 22 3.59 56.25 -19.18
C LEU A 22 4.36 54.97 -19.54
N THR A 23 5.46 55.09 -20.26
CA THR A 23 6.33 53.95 -20.62
C THR A 23 6.94 53.30 -19.37
N ILE A 24 7.50 54.09 -18.46
CA ILE A 24 8.09 53.58 -17.21
C ILE A 24 7.02 52.89 -16.35
N VAL A 25 5.84 53.50 -16.22
CA VAL A 25 4.71 52.91 -15.48
C VAL A 25 4.29 51.58 -16.10
N GLY A 26 4.19 51.50 -17.43
CA GLY A 26 3.86 50.27 -18.14
C GLY A 26 4.87 49.14 -17.90
N VAL A 27 6.17 49.45 -17.97
CA VAL A 27 7.25 48.48 -17.70
C VAL A 27 7.24 48.03 -16.24
N LEU A 28 7.04 48.95 -15.28
CA LEU A 28 6.95 48.61 -13.86
C LEU A 28 5.75 47.71 -13.56
N LEU A 29 4.58 48.04 -14.12
CA LEU A 29 3.39 47.21 -13.98
C LEU A 29 3.60 45.83 -14.62
N GLY A 30 4.19 45.78 -15.82
CA GLY A 30 4.52 44.54 -16.51
C GLY A 30 5.50 43.67 -15.74
N SER A 31 6.54 44.26 -15.14
CA SER A 31 7.54 43.52 -14.36
C SER A 31 6.97 43.00 -13.04
N VAL A 32 6.14 43.79 -12.34
CA VAL A 32 5.44 43.34 -11.12
C VAL A 32 4.46 42.21 -11.45
N ALA A 33 3.65 42.35 -12.50
CA ALA A 33 2.74 41.30 -12.93
C ALA A 33 3.49 40.01 -13.31
N THR A 34 4.59 40.13 -14.05
CA THR A 34 5.47 39.00 -14.41
C THR A 34 6.07 38.35 -13.17
N PHE A 35 6.58 39.13 -12.22
CA PHE A 35 7.16 38.62 -10.97
C PHE A 35 6.14 37.87 -10.12
N VAL A 36 4.92 38.40 -9.97
CA VAL A 36 3.86 37.73 -9.21
C VAL A 36 3.44 36.43 -9.89
N PHE A 37 3.24 36.45 -11.22
CA PHE A 37 2.84 35.27 -11.98
C PHE A 37 3.91 34.17 -11.90
N THR A 38 5.17 34.51 -12.16
CA THR A 38 6.31 33.57 -12.05
C THR A 38 6.47 33.02 -10.64
N SER A 39 6.36 33.87 -9.61
CA SER A 39 6.45 33.44 -8.21
C SER A 39 5.32 32.48 -7.83
N ALA A 40 4.09 32.73 -8.28
CA ALA A 40 2.95 31.84 -8.04
C ALA A 40 3.12 30.48 -8.75
N ALA A 41 3.58 30.51 -10.01
CA ALA A 41 3.90 29.30 -10.77
C ALA A 41 5.00 28.47 -10.08
N GLU A 42 6.07 29.12 -9.61
CA GLU A 42 7.15 28.43 -8.91
C GLU A 42 6.68 27.80 -7.60
N ARG A 43 5.87 28.54 -6.82
CA ARG A 43 5.33 28.04 -5.55
C ARG A 43 4.37 26.85 -5.74
N THR A 44 3.61 26.80 -6.83
CA THR A 44 2.76 25.64 -7.15
C THR A 44 3.59 24.44 -7.65
N ARG A 45 4.64 24.66 -8.44
CA ARG A 45 5.61 23.61 -8.83
C ARG A 45 6.30 23.04 -7.60
N TRP A 46 6.82 23.89 -6.72
CA TRP A 46 7.46 23.49 -5.47
C TRP A 46 6.52 22.63 -4.62
N ARG A 47 5.30 23.10 -4.34
CA ARG A 47 4.32 22.34 -3.54
C ARG A 47 4.01 20.97 -4.12
N ARG A 48 3.82 20.86 -5.44
CA ARG A 48 3.60 19.56 -6.11
C ARG A 48 4.80 18.63 -5.98
N ALA A 49 6.02 19.16 -6.19
CA ALA A 49 7.23 18.37 -6.02
C ALA A 49 7.44 17.93 -4.56
N GLN A 50 7.14 18.78 -3.57
CA GLN A 50 7.18 18.39 -2.15
C GLN A 50 6.15 17.30 -1.84
N ALA A 51 4.91 17.44 -2.32
CA ALA A 51 3.85 16.46 -2.10
C ALA A 51 4.26 15.09 -2.66
N ALA A 52 4.71 15.03 -3.91
CA ALA A 52 5.17 13.79 -4.52
C ALA A 52 6.30 13.11 -3.71
N ARG A 53 7.28 13.88 -3.22
CA ARG A 53 8.36 13.30 -2.39
C ARG A 53 7.88 12.80 -1.04
N TRP A 54 6.86 13.41 -0.45
CA TRP A 54 6.25 12.90 0.77
C TRP A 54 5.41 11.66 0.51
N ASP A 55 4.74 11.57 -0.64
CA ASP A 55 4.01 10.38 -1.08
C ASP A 55 4.95 9.18 -1.26
N ASP A 56 6.09 9.38 -1.94
CA ASP A 56 7.10 8.33 -2.14
C ASP A 56 7.64 7.81 -0.79
N LYS A 57 7.92 8.72 0.16
CA LYS A 57 8.39 8.35 1.49
C LYS A 57 7.33 7.62 2.30
N ARG A 58 6.05 8.03 2.22
CA ARG A 58 4.94 7.34 2.87
C ARG A 58 4.72 5.95 2.29
N LEU A 59 4.75 5.82 0.97
CA LEU A 59 4.68 4.51 0.30
C LEU A 59 5.79 3.58 0.78
N LEU A 60 7.04 4.08 0.84
CA LEU A 60 8.16 3.30 1.34
C LEU A 60 7.91 2.87 2.80
N ALA A 61 7.57 3.81 3.68
CA ALA A 61 7.30 3.54 5.10
C ALA A 61 6.22 2.46 5.30
N TYR A 62 5.09 2.58 4.59
CA TYR A 62 4.00 1.62 4.67
C TYR A 62 4.39 0.25 4.11
N SER A 63 5.15 0.21 3.02
CA SER A 63 5.58 -1.05 2.40
C SER A 63 6.59 -1.81 3.27
N GLU A 64 7.57 -1.11 3.85
CA GLU A 64 8.59 -1.71 4.71
C GLU A 64 7.99 -2.20 6.03
N TYR A 65 7.14 -1.39 6.67
CA TYR A 65 6.41 -1.81 7.86
C TYR A 65 5.51 -3.01 7.56
N GLY A 66 4.77 -2.97 6.46
CA GLY A 66 3.92 -4.07 6.03
C GLY A 66 4.70 -5.35 5.74
N GLU A 67 5.92 -5.27 5.21
CA GLU A 67 6.80 -6.44 5.04
C GLU A 67 7.27 -6.99 6.38
N ALA A 68 7.66 -6.14 7.32
CA ALA A 68 8.09 -6.57 8.65
C ALA A 68 6.97 -7.31 9.41
N VAL A 69 5.74 -6.78 9.42
CA VAL A 69 4.59 -7.46 10.06
C VAL A 69 4.24 -8.77 9.32
N LYS A 70 4.28 -8.79 7.98
CA LYS A 70 4.08 -10.04 7.21
C LYS A 70 5.10 -11.10 7.58
N GLN A 71 6.35 -10.72 7.80
CA GLN A 71 7.39 -11.66 8.18
C GLN A 71 7.08 -12.34 9.52
N MET A 72 6.62 -11.57 10.51
CA MET A 72 6.13 -12.13 11.77
C MET A 72 4.95 -13.09 11.54
N VAL A 73 3.95 -12.70 10.74
CA VAL A 73 2.79 -13.58 10.41
C VAL A 73 3.24 -14.89 9.76
N ARG A 74 4.23 -14.86 8.86
CA ARG A 74 4.78 -16.06 8.22
C ARG A 74 5.46 -16.98 9.25
N LEU A 75 6.23 -16.40 10.18
CA LEU A 75 6.88 -17.14 11.26
C LEU A 75 5.85 -17.78 12.20
N CYS A 76 4.86 -17.01 12.68
CA CYS A 76 3.77 -17.53 13.49
C CYS A 76 3.03 -18.68 12.79
N ARG A 77 2.76 -18.54 11.50
CA ARG A 77 2.12 -19.61 10.71
C ARG A 77 2.96 -20.89 10.69
N ARG A 78 4.27 -20.81 10.41
CA ARG A 78 5.16 -22.00 10.37
C ARG A 78 5.25 -22.70 11.73
N ILE A 79 5.32 -21.93 12.81
CA ILE A 79 5.32 -22.46 14.18
C ILE A 79 3.98 -23.16 14.45
N ALA A 80 2.84 -22.57 14.08
CA ALA A 80 1.53 -23.20 14.19
C ALA A 80 1.41 -24.50 13.39
N GLU A 81 1.96 -24.56 12.18
CA GLU A 81 1.99 -25.77 11.35
C GLU A 81 2.78 -26.87 12.05
N THR A 82 3.96 -26.55 12.60
CA THR A 82 4.80 -27.51 13.36
C THR A 82 4.13 -27.97 14.65
N LYS A 83 3.34 -27.10 15.30
CA LYS A 83 2.54 -27.44 16.49
C LYS A 83 1.22 -28.16 16.16
N GLY A 84 0.94 -28.45 14.89
CA GLY A 84 -0.30 -29.12 14.45
C GLY A 84 -1.57 -28.26 14.56
N LEU A 85 -1.43 -26.93 14.74
CA LEU A 85 -2.55 -25.99 14.82
C LEU A 85 -3.12 -25.60 13.45
N LEU A 86 -2.33 -25.79 12.40
CA LEU A 86 -2.74 -25.59 11.02
C LEU A 86 -2.38 -26.82 10.18
N SER A 87 -3.23 -27.12 9.21
CA SER A 87 -2.97 -28.17 8.23
C SER A 87 -1.87 -27.72 7.27
N THR A 88 -0.87 -28.59 7.07
CA THR A 88 0.25 -28.48 6.11
C THR A 88 1.39 -27.55 6.51
N GLY A 89 2.62 -28.05 6.44
CA GLY A 89 3.87 -27.32 6.61
C GLY A 89 5.02 -28.33 6.64
N ARG A 90 6.24 -27.87 6.38
CA ARG A 90 7.44 -28.62 6.78
C ARG A 90 7.73 -28.24 8.22
N ASP A 91 7.94 -29.23 9.08
CA ASP A 91 8.33 -28.97 10.46
C ASP A 91 9.57 -28.08 10.49
N VAL A 92 9.53 -27.07 11.35
CA VAL A 92 10.65 -26.17 11.61
C VAL A 92 11.23 -26.44 13.00
N ASP A 93 12.49 -26.08 13.19
CA ASP A 93 13.04 -26.00 14.53
C ASP A 93 12.32 -24.89 15.32
N LEU A 94 11.71 -25.26 16.44
CA LEU A 94 10.83 -24.36 17.19
C LEU A 94 11.62 -23.24 17.87
N ASP A 95 12.76 -23.56 18.48
CA ASP A 95 13.57 -22.58 19.21
C ASP A 95 14.15 -21.55 18.24
N SER A 96 14.78 -21.98 17.14
CA SER A 96 15.26 -21.08 16.09
C SER A 96 14.13 -20.24 15.47
N SER A 97 12.93 -20.80 15.32
CA SER A 97 11.79 -20.06 14.77
C SER A 97 11.25 -19.00 15.73
N LEU A 98 11.31 -19.24 17.05
CA LEU A 98 10.94 -18.26 18.07
C LEU A 98 11.97 -17.13 18.16
N ASP A 99 13.27 -17.44 18.06
CA ASP A 99 14.34 -16.44 17.98
C ASP A 99 14.20 -15.57 16.72
N ALA A 100 13.91 -16.19 15.57
CA ALA A 100 13.65 -15.47 14.33
C ALA A 100 12.40 -14.58 14.42
N LEU A 101 11.39 -14.98 15.21
CA LEU A 101 10.19 -14.16 15.46
C LEU A 101 10.53 -12.94 16.33
N ALA A 102 11.36 -13.10 17.35
CA ALA A 102 11.84 -11.98 18.17
C ALA A 102 12.66 -10.97 17.34
N GLU A 103 13.53 -11.46 16.44
CA GLU A 103 14.27 -10.58 15.53
C GLU A 103 13.34 -9.84 14.55
N ALA A 104 12.34 -10.54 14.01
CA ALA A 104 11.35 -9.91 13.13
C ALA A 104 10.54 -8.81 13.85
N GLU A 105 10.25 -8.98 15.14
CA GLU A 105 9.62 -7.94 15.96
C GLU A 105 10.53 -6.71 16.14
N THR A 106 11.83 -6.90 16.37
CA THR A 106 12.81 -5.80 16.42
C THR A 106 12.82 -5.01 15.11
N VAL A 107 12.84 -5.70 13.96
CA VAL A 107 12.76 -5.05 12.65
C VAL A 107 11.43 -4.30 12.49
N ARG A 108 10.31 -4.89 12.88
CA ARG A 108 8.99 -4.24 12.84
C ARG A 108 8.96 -2.98 13.72
N ALA A 109 9.54 -3.03 14.91
CA ALA A 109 9.65 -1.87 15.81
C ALA A 109 10.44 -0.73 15.17
N ALA A 110 11.57 -1.02 14.52
CA ALA A 110 12.35 0.00 13.82
C ALA A 110 11.56 0.66 12.66
N ARG A 111 10.78 -0.13 11.89
CA ARG A 111 9.96 0.42 10.79
C ARG A 111 8.76 1.21 11.29
N TRP A 112 8.26 0.92 12.48
CA TRP A 112 7.13 1.61 13.09
C TRP A 112 7.37 3.10 13.29
N GLU A 113 8.58 3.50 13.68
CA GLU A 113 8.93 4.90 13.90
C GLU A 113 8.71 5.75 12.65
N THR A 114 9.02 5.22 11.47
CA THR A 114 8.82 5.96 10.21
C THR A 114 7.33 6.09 9.88
N VAL A 115 6.52 5.08 10.21
CA VAL A 115 5.06 5.13 10.05
C VAL A 115 4.45 6.18 10.99
N LEU A 116 4.94 6.31 12.23
CA LEU A 116 4.48 7.36 13.15
C LEU A 116 4.80 8.78 12.65
N LEU A 117 5.95 8.97 12.01
CA LEU A 117 6.39 10.27 11.53
C LEU A 117 5.65 10.74 10.27
N LEU A 118 5.31 9.81 9.39
CA LEU A 118 4.80 10.14 8.05
C LEU A 118 3.34 9.76 7.84
N GLY A 119 2.79 8.90 8.71
CA GLY A 119 1.50 8.30 8.49
C GLY A 119 0.32 9.20 8.83
N GLU A 120 -0.78 9.01 8.12
CA GLU A 120 -2.06 9.58 8.52
C GLU A 120 -2.63 8.82 9.73
N PRO A 121 -3.31 9.49 10.68
CA PRO A 121 -3.73 8.89 11.93
C PRO A 121 -4.55 7.60 11.81
N ALA A 122 -5.47 7.52 10.84
CA ALA A 122 -6.25 6.30 10.63
C ALA A 122 -5.43 5.16 10.04
N THR A 123 -4.45 5.47 9.19
CA THR A 123 -3.47 4.48 8.69
C THR A 123 -2.58 3.97 9.81
N ILE A 124 -2.10 4.86 10.70
CA ILE A 124 -1.34 4.50 11.90
C ILE A 124 -2.18 3.57 12.81
N ALA A 125 -3.44 3.91 13.05
CA ALA A 125 -4.33 3.08 13.87
C ALA A 125 -4.55 1.68 13.27
N ALA A 126 -4.77 1.58 11.95
CA ALA A 126 -4.95 0.30 11.27
C ALA A 126 -3.67 -0.55 11.29
N ALA A 127 -2.51 0.08 11.09
CA ALA A 127 -1.20 -0.56 11.20
C ALA A 127 -0.98 -1.15 12.60
N ARG A 128 -1.22 -0.34 13.64
CA ARG A 128 -1.10 -0.78 15.04
C ARG A 128 -2.04 -1.94 15.38
N ALA A 129 -3.30 -1.85 14.97
CA ALA A 129 -4.28 -2.91 15.21
C ALA A 129 -3.82 -4.23 14.56
N TRP A 130 -3.22 -4.16 13.37
CA TRP A 130 -2.64 -5.34 12.73
C TRP A 130 -1.46 -5.92 13.53
N SER A 131 -0.48 -5.12 13.95
CA SER A 131 0.64 -5.64 14.76
C SER A 131 0.20 -6.19 16.11
N GLU A 132 -0.75 -5.53 16.78
CA GLU A 132 -1.31 -6.03 18.05
C GLU A 132 -1.97 -7.39 17.89
N GLN A 133 -2.68 -7.60 16.78
CA GLN A 133 -3.25 -8.91 16.48
C GLN A 133 -2.18 -9.98 16.21
N VAL A 134 -1.03 -9.60 15.62
CA VAL A 134 0.08 -10.52 15.40
C VAL A 134 0.77 -10.89 16.72
N TRP A 135 0.91 -9.96 17.67
CA TRP A 135 1.33 -10.32 19.04
C TRP A 135 0.33 -11.25 19.72
N GLY A 136 -0.95 -11.15 19.41
CA GLY A 136 -1.96 -12.13 19.84
C GLY A 136 -1.69 -13.54 19.30
N LEU A 137 -1.23 -13.66 18.04
CA LEU A 137 -0.80 -14.97 17.49
C LEU A 137 0.41 -15.52 18.23
N GLU A 138 1.39 -14.68 18.52
CA GLU A 138 2.59 -15.08 19.27
C GLU A 138 2.23 -15.59 20.67
N GLN A 139 1.34 -14.88 21.38
CA GLN A 139 0.86 -15.30 22.70
C GLN A 139 0.23 -16.69 22.66
N ILE A 140 -0.68 -16.93 21.71
CA ILE A 140 -1.28 -18.27 21.51
C ILE A 140 -0.20 -19.32 21.27
N LEU A 141 0.83 -19.01 20.47
CA LEU A 141 1.91 -19.94 20.20
C LEU A 141 2.82 -20.20 21.41
N ARG A 142 2.85 -19.32 22.40
CA ARG A 142 3.62 -19.52 23.64
C ARG A 142 2.85 -20.33 24.69
N ASP A 143 1.53 -20.44 24.56
CA ASP A 143 0.73 -21.28 25.43
C ASP A 143 1.17 -22.75 25.34
N SER A 144 1.07 -23.48 26.46
CA SER A 144 1.46 -24.89 26.52
C SER A 144 0.48 -25.80 25.75
N HIS A 145 -0.80 -25.42 25.68
CA HIS A 145 -1.86 -26.20 25.03
C HIS A 145 -2.75 -25.28 24.17
N PRO A 146 -2.23 -24.73 23.06
CA PRO A 146 -3.01 -23.85 22.21
C PRO A 146 -4.10 -24.62 21.46
N GLU A 147 -5.29 -24.03 21.39
CA GLU A 147 -6.38 -24.55 20.58
C GLU A 147 -6.23 -24.13 19.11
N ALA A 148 -6.35 -25.10 18.19
CA ALA A 148 -6.25 -24.85 16.75
C ALA A 148 -7.29 -23.85 16.23
N SER A 149 -8.52 -23.90 16.76
CA SER A 149 -9.61 -22.95 16.45
C SER A 149 -9.24 -21.52 16.83
N SER A 150 -8.73 -21.31 18.05
CA SER A 150 -8.29 -20.01 18.55
C SER A 150 -7.20 -19.41 17.65
N PHE A 151 -6.18 -20.20 17.30
CA PHE A 151 -5.13 -19.75 16.39
C PHE A 151 -5.69 -19.40 15.01
N LEU A 152 -6.55 -20.25 14.44
CA LEU A 152 -7.13 -20.04 13.11
C LEU A 152 -7.97 -18.76 13.03
N ASP A 153 -8.79 -18.49 14.06
CA ASP A 153 -9.61 -17.29 14.12
C ASP A 153 -8.78 -16.02 14.32
N ALA A 154 -7.77 -16.07 15.18
CA ALA A 154 -6.80 -15.01 15.34
C ALA A 154 -6.04 -14.74 14.03
N TYR A 155 -5.67 -15.79 13.30
CA TYR A 155 -4.94 -15.68 12.02
C TYR A 155 -5.82 -15.04 10.94
N ARG A 156 -7.08 -15.47 10.83
CA ARG A 156 -8.07 -14.84 9.94
C ARG A 156 -8.27 -13.36 10.29
N ARG A 157 -8.31 -13.02 11.58
CA ARG A 157 -8.42 -11.62 12.04
C ARG A 157 -7.19 -10.80 11.66
N ALA A 158 -5.98 -11.32 11.85
CA ALA A 158 -4.73 -10.65 11.45
C ALA A 158 -4.73 -10.33 9.96
N MET A 159 -5.17 -11.27 9.13
CA MET A 159 -5.23 -11.10 7.69
C MET A 159 -6.33 -10.11 7.25
N ARG A 160 -7.47 -10.01 7.96
CA ARG A 160 -8.45 -8.92 7.74
C ARG A 160 -7.87 -7.55 8.09
N LEU A 161 -7.17 -7.43 9.22
CA LEU A 161 -6.53 -6.18 9.64
C LEU A 161 -5.40 -5.75 8.72
N ARG A 162 -4.68 -6.72 8.13
CA ARG A 162 -3.75 -6.45 7.03
C ARG A 162 -4.44 -5.73 5.88
N ASN A 163 -5.60 -6.20 5.42
CA ASN A 163 -6.31 -5.56 4.32
C ASN A 163 -6.76 -4.14 4.71
N GLU A 164 -7.32 -3.95 5.92
CA GLU A 164 -7.68 -2.63 6.43
C GLU A 164 -6.47 -1.67 6.43
N PHE A 165 -5.30 -2.13 6.89
CA PHE A 165 -4.08 -1.33 6.84
C PHE A 165 -3.74 -0.88 5.41
N TYR A 166 -3.76 -1.78 4.44
CA TYR A 166 -3.47 -1.42 3.05
C TYR A 166 -4.56 -0.55 2.42
N ASP A 167 -5.83 -0.72 2.78
CA ASP A 167 -6.92 0.15 2.34
C ASP A 167 -6.71 1.58 2.87
N ARG A 168 -6.36 1.75 4.15
CA ARG A 168 -6.02 3.06 4.72
C ARG A 168 -4.77 3.67 4.10
N ALA A 169 -3.71 2.89 3.92
CA ALA A 169 -2.50 3.35 3.26
C ALA A 169 -2.77 3.81 1.81
N ARG A 170 -3.64 3.11 1.06
CA ARG A 170 -4.06 3.52 -0.28
C ARG A 170 -4.81 4.84 -0.26
N LEU A 171 -5.75 5.01 0.67
CA LEU A 171 -6.50 6.26 0.84
C LEU A 171 -5.58 7.43 1.19
N ASP A 172 -4.62 7.21 2.09
CA ASP A 172 -3.65 8.24 2.47
C ASP A 172 -2.71 8.66 1.33
N LEU A 173 -2.40 7.73 0.42
CA LEU A 173 -1.65 7.97 -0.82
C LEU A 173 -2.53 8.50 -1.97
N GLY A 174 -3.82 8.76 -1.73
CA GLY A 174 -4.75 9.27 -2.74
C GLY A 174 -5.15 8.25 -3.82
N ILE A 175 -4.96 6.96 -3.58
CA ILE A 175 -5.30 5.88 -4.52
C ILE A 175 -6.77 5.49 -4.35
N SER A 176 -7.58 5.71 -5.39
CA SER A 176 -9.03 5.48 -5.38
C SER A 176 -9.50 4.29 -6.25
N SER A 177 -8.59 3.40 -6.65
CA SER A 177 -8.86 2.30 -7.61
C SER A 177 -9.74 1.15 -7.09
N GLY A 178 -10.58 1.39 -6.08
CA GLY A 178 -11.49 0.42 -5.48
C GLY A 178 -10.89 -0.41 -4.34
N PRO A 179 -11.72 -1.24 -3.69
CA PRO A 179 -11.32 -2.05 -2.53
C PRO A 179 -10.37 -3.17 -2.93
N LEU A 180 -9.55 -3.61 -1.98
CA LEU A 180 -8.74 -4.81 -2.18
C LEU A 180 -9.62 -6.06 -2.36
N PRO A 181 -9.16 -7.07 -3.13
CA PRO A 181 -9.86 -8.33 -3.27
C PRO A 181 -10.13 -8.98 -1.91
N ALA A 182 -11.32 -9.60 -1.79
CA ALA A 182 -11.68 -10.34 -0.60
C ALA A 182 -10.68 -11.48 -0.32
N LEU A 183 -10.35 -11.68 0.96
CA LEU A 183 -9.45 -12.75 1.37
C LEU A 183 -10.11 -14.11 1.14
N THR A 184 -9.45 -14.96 0.36
CA THR A 184 -9.88 -16.35 0.15
C THR A 184 -9.06 -17.28 1.05
N TRP A 185 -9.69 -17.89 2.06
CA TRP A 185 -9.03 -18.78 3.02
C TRP A 185 -8.82 -20.21 2.52
N LYS A 186 -8.81 -20.43 1.19
CA LYS A 186 -8.73 -21.77 0.60
C LYS A 186 -7.50 -22.55 1.07
N SER A 187 -6.38 -21.86 1.28
CA SER A 187 -5.13 -22.48 1.78
C SER A 187 -5.19 -22.95 3.24
N LEU A 188 -6.21 -22.57 4.00
CA LEU A 188 -6.42 -22.98 5.39
C LEU A 188 -7.50 -24.05 5.52
N GLN A 189 -8.11 -24.46 4.41
CA GLN A 189 -9.06 -25.57 4.43
C GLN A 189 -8.26 -26.88 4.54
N PRO A 190 -8.69 -27.83 5.38
CA PRO A 190 -8.13 -29.17 5.37
C PRO A 190 -8.20 -29.71 3.94
N MET A 191 -7.08 -30.27 3.43
CA MET A 191 -7.10 -30.98 2.16
C MET A 191 -8.19 -32.07 2.26
N PRO A 192 -9.11 -32.20 1.29
CA PRO A 192 -10.04 -33.32 1.29
C PRO A 192 -9.23 -34.62 1.42
N PRO A 193 -9.72 -35.63 2.17
CA PRO A 193 -9.00 -36.88 2.33
C PRO A 193 -8.63 -37.39 0.94
N ALA A 194 -7.35 -37.71 0.73
CA ALA A 194 -6.89 -38.25 -0.54
C ALA A 194 -7.86 -39.36 -0.94
N GLY A 195 -8.65 -39.12 -1.99
CA GLY A 195 -9.54 -40.14 -2.52
C GLY A 195 -8.69 -41.36 -2.75
N LYS A 196 -9.09 -42.51 -2.20
CA LYS A 196 -8.42 -43.78 -2.47
C LYS A 196 -8.16 -43.85 -3.97
N PRO A 197 -6.96 -44.25 -4.44
CA PRO A 197 -6.73 -44.47 -5.85
C PRO A 197 -7.90 -45.32 -6.35
N GLN A 198 -8.69 -44.78 -7.29
CA GLN A 198 -9.63 -45.59 -8.04
C GLN A 198 -8.74 -46.53 -8.85
N LEU A 199 -8.45 -47.69 -8.25
CA LEU A 199 -7.95 -48.84 -8.98
C LEU A 199 -8.95 -49.05 -10.13
N PRO A 200 -8.48 -49.11 -11.38
CA PRO A 200 -9.37 -49.39 -12.50
C PRO A 200 -10.17 -50.64 -12.14
N GLU A 201 -11.49 -50.53 -12.23
CA GLU A 201 -12.39 -51.67 -12.06
C GLU A 201 -11.88 -52.77 -12.98
N ALA A 202 -11.38 -53.85 -12.39
CA ALA A 202 -11.09 -55.05 -13.14
C ALA A 202 -12.42 -55.50 -13.73
N GLU A 203 -12.59 -55.30 -15.05
CA GLU A 203 -13.68 -55.89 -15.80
C GLU A 203 -13.63 -57.40 -15.60
N GLY A 204 -14.45 -57.87 -14.67
CA GLY A 204 -14.70 -59.26 -14.41
C GLY A 204 -15.64 -59.80 -15.49
N GLY A 205 -15.06 -60.48 -16.47
CA GLY A 205 -15.59 -61.74 -16.95
C GLY A 205 -16.52 -61.68 -18.16
N GLN A 206 -16.03 -62.25 -19.27
CA GLN A 206 -16.86 -63.10 -20.12
C GLN A 206 -16.07 -64.38 -20.40
N GLY A 207 -16.44 -65.45 -19.68
CA GLY A 207 -15.92 -66.78 -19.92
C GLY A 207 -16.39 -67.28 -21.29
N ASP A 208 -15.43 -67.63 -22.14
CA ASP A 208 -15.71 -68.31 -23.38
C ASP A 208 -15.79 -69.81 -23.11
N ARG A 209 -16.94 -70.41 -23.44
CA ARG A 209 -17.26 -71.82 -23.21
C ARG A 209 -17.16 -72.51 -24.58
N PRO A 210 -16.38 -73.57 -24.77
CA PRO A 210 -16.23 -74.18 -26.08
C PRO A 210 -17.48 -75.01 -26.42
N THR A 211 -18.04 -74.75 -27.60
CA THR A 211 -18.93 -75.66 -28.31
C THR A 211 -18.32 -75.97 -29.67
N GLY A 212 -18.00 -77.24 -29.92
CA GLY A 212 -17.57 -77.74 -31.23
C GLY A 212 -16.25 -78.49 -31.17
#